data_AF-A0A0F9DFF6-F1
#
_entry.id   AF-A0A0F9DFF6-F1
#
_cell.length_a   1.000
_cell.length_b   1.000
_cell.length_c   1.000
_cell.angle_alpha   90.00
_cell.angle_beta   90.00
_cell.angle_gamma   90.00
#
_symmetry.space_group_name_H-M   'P 1'
#
loop_
_entity.id
_entity.type
_entity.pdbx_description
1 polymer ?
#
loop_
_entity_poly.entity_id
_entity_poly.type
_entity_poly.pdbx_seq_one_letter_code
_entity_poly.pdbx_strand_id
1 'polypeptide(L)' 'MVFNAIETHNGRNSDAENQKALKVAQTRELPSIGGSDCHDRKQVGKAFTVFPDRVRTIEELIGEIQKGNCRGSY' A
#
# COMPACT_ATOMS: atom_id res chain seq x y z
N MET A 1 0.93 -13.26 15.32
CA MET A 1 0.13 -12.31 14.53
C MET A 1 0.58 -12.43 13.08
N VAL A 2 -0.33 -12.68 12.14
CA VAL A 2 -0.03 -12.79 10.71
C VAL A 2 -0.65 -11.57 10.03
N PHE A 3 0.14 -10.84 9.26
CA PHE A 3 -0.32 -9.68 8.47
C PHE A 3 -0.51 -10.11 7.02
N ASN A 4 -1.49 -9.51 6.32
CA ASN A 4 -1.76 -9.83 4.92
C ASN A 4 -1.03 -8.91 3.92
N ALA A 5 -0.53 -7.76 4.37
CA ALA A 5 0.18 -6.78 3.55
C ALA A 5 0.94 -5.80 4.46
N ILE A 6 1.83 -5.00 3.87
CA ILE A 6 2.54 -3.91 4.55
C ILE A 6 2.36 -2.63 3.74
N GLU A 7 2.04 -1.53 4.43
CA GLU A 7 2.10 -0.21 3.82
C GLU A 7 3.56 0.22 3.65
N THR A 8 3.99 0.31 2.40
CA THR A 8 5.38 0.63 2.01
C THR A 8 5.50 2.02 1.40
N HIS A 9 4.37 2.62 1.01
CA HIS A 9 4.27 3.96 0.44
C HIS A 9 3.24 4.77 1.24
N ASN A 10 3.69 5.37 2.35
CA ASN A 10 2.86 6.29 3.12
C ASN A 10 3.25 7.73 2.77
N GLY A 11 2.25 8.57 2.43
CA GLY A 11 2.46 9.95 2.00
C GLY A 11 3.03 10.91 3.07
N ARG A 12 3.02 10.51 4.34
CA ARG A 12 3.56 11.28 5.48
C ARG A 12 4.88 10.76 6.01
N ASN A 13 5.29 9.55 5.63
CA ASN A 13 6.58 9.00 5.99
C ASN A 13 7.71 9.58 5.12
N SER A 14 8.92 9.58 5.68
CA SER A 14 10.14 9.83 4.92
C SER A 14 10.46 8.67 3.96
N ASP A 15 11.25 8.95 2.92
CA ASP A 15 11.72 7.92 1.99
C ASP A 15 12.44 6.78 2.73
N ALA A 16 13.24 7.11 3.75
CA ALA A 16 13.97 6.11 4.54
C ALA A 16 13.04 5.18 5.34
N GLU A 17 11.92 5.68 5.85
CA GLU A 17 10.91 4.86 6.53
C GLU A 17 10.17 3.95 5.55
N ASN A 18 9.75 4.49 4.40
CA ASN A 18 9.10 3.73 3.34
C ASN A 18 10.02 2.63 2.78
N GLN A 19 11.32 2.91 2.60
CA GLN A 19 12.30 1.90 2.19
C GLN A 19 12.48 0.78 3.22
N LYS A 20 12.45 1.09 4.52
CA LYS A 20 12.49 0.07 5.59
C LYS A 20 11.25 -0.83 5.51
N ALA A 21 10.06 -0.24 5.37
CA ALA A 21 8.82 -0.99 5.22
C ALA A 21 8.83 -1.89 3.98
N LEU A 22 9.30 -1.36 2.83
CA LEU A 22 9.45 -2.12 1.59
C LEU A 22 10.37 -3.32 1.75
N LYS A 23 11.52 -3.15 2.43
CA LYS A 23 12.46 -4.25 2.71
C LYS A 23 11.80 -5.35 3.55
N VAL A 24 10.98 -4.98 4.54
CA VAL A 24 10.23 -5.96 5.35
C VAL A 24 9.18 -6.67 4.51
N ALA A 25 8.42 -5.95 3.67
CA ALA A 25 7.44 -6.54 2.76
C ALA A 25 8.09 -7.58 1.83
N GLN A 26 9.22 -7.23 1.21
CA GLN A 26 9.97 -8.14 0.35
C GLN A 26 10.49 -9.37 1.11
N THR A 27 11.09 -9.16 2.29
CA THR A 27 11.66 -10.26 3.11
C THR A 27 10.59 -11.22 3.62
N ARG A 28 9.36 -10.72 3.81
CA ARG A 28 8.21 -11.49 4.30
C ARG A 28 7.32 -12.00 3.16
N GLU A 29 7.66 -11.71 1.90
CA GLU A 29 6.84 -12.01 0.72
C GLU A 29 5.40 -11.49 0.86
N LEU A 30 5.25 -10.31 1.47
CA LEU A 30 3.96 -9.66 1.68
C LEU A 30 3.68 -8.60 0.61
N PRO A 31 2.41 -8.47 0.18
CA PRO A 31 1.95 -7.39 -0.68
C PRO A 31 2.35 -6.00 -0.17
N SER A 32 2.73 -5.16 -1.12
CA SER A 32 3.09 -3.77 -0.92
C SER A 32 1.87 -2.89 -1.20
N ILE A 33 1.42 -2.11 -0.22
CA ILE A 33 0.31 -1.15 -0.38
C ILE A 33 0.77 0.29 -0.10
N GLY A 34 -0.03 1.25 -0.53
CA GLY A 34 0.23 2.67 -0.34
C GLY A 34 -1.02 3.48 -0.03
N GLY A 35 -0.83 4.52 0.78
CA GLY A 35 -1.87 5.42 1.26
C GLY A 35 -1.33 6.82 1.53
N SER A 36 -2.05 7.84 1.09
CA SER A 36 -1.60 9.24 1.23
C SER A 36 -1.52 9.72 2.68
N ASP A 37 -2.27 9.09 3.59
CA ASP A 37 -2.45 9.53 4.99
C ASP A 37 -2.72 11.04 5.11
N CYS A 38 -3.48 11.57 4.14
CA CYS A 38 -3.65 13.01 4.00
C CYS A 38 -4.56 13.57 5.11
N HIS A 39 -4.11 14.65 5.74
CA HIS A 39 -4.91 15.43 6.69
C HIS A 39 -5.37 16.77 6.09
N ASP A 40 -4.99 17.03 4.83
CA ASP A 40 -5.44 18.17 4.04
C ASP A 40 -5.63 17.78 2.56
N ARG A 41 -6.46 18.56 1.85
CA ARG A 41 -6.87 18.25 0.47
C ARG A 41 -5.73 18.25 -0.54
N LYS A 42 -4.62 18.95 -0.28
CA LYS A 42 -3.49 19.05 -1.22
C LYS A 42 -2.61 17.80 -1.19
N GLN A 43 -2.72 16.97 -0.15
CA GLN A 43 -1.95 15.74 0.01
C GLN A 43 -2.72 14.50 -0.49
N VAL A 44 -3.99 14.63 -0.89
CA VAL A 44 -4.79 13.51 -1.42
C VAL A 44 -4.07 12.92 -2.64
N GLY A 45 -3.86 11.60 -2.60
CA GLY A 45 -3.22 10.88 -3.71
C GLY A 45 -1.71 11.01 -3.79
N LYS A 46 -1.03 11.61 -2.79
CA LYS A 46 0.44 11.64 -2.70
C LYS A 46 1.08 10.24 -2.61
N ALA A 47 0.30 9.28 -2.12
CA ALA A 47 0.59 7.87 -2.23
C ALA A 47 -0.73 7.10 -2.37
N PHE A 48 -0.68 5.98 -3.09
CA PHE A 48 -1.85 5.17 -3.42
C PHE A 48 -1.46 3.72 -3.71
N THR A 49 -2.47 2.86 -3.74
CA THR A 49 -2.33 1.47 -4.18
C THR A 49 -2.85 1.33 -5.60
N VAL A 50 -2.03 0.77 -6.48
CA VAL A 50 -2.39 0.46 -7.87
C VAL A 50 -2.92 -0.96 -7.94
N PHE A 51 -4.10 -1.12 -8.54
CA PHE A 51 -4.70 -2.40 -8.90
C PHE A 51 -4.73 -2.52 -10.42
N PRO A 52 -4.30 -3.66 -11.00
CA PRO A 52 -4.40 -3.88 -12.44
C PRO A 52 -5.86 -4.08 -12.86
N ASP A 53 -6.67 -4.67 -11.97
CA ASP A 53 -8.09 -4.90 -12.18
C ASP A 53 -8.95 -3.83 -11.50
N ARG A 54 -10.14 -3.60 -12.04
CA ARG A 54 -11.08 -2.63 -11.48
C ARG A 54 -11.74 -3.19 -10.23
N VAL A 55 -11.41 -2.60 -9.07
CA VAL A 55 -12.05 -2.85 -7.78
C VAL A 55 -13.28 -1.94 -7.61
N ARG A 56 -14.43 -2.51 -7.24
CA ARG A 56 -15.71 -1.84 -7.03
C ARG A 56 -16.27 -2.05 -5.62
N THR A 57 -15.86 -3.10 -4.92
CA THR A 57 -16.31 -3.41 -3.56
C THR A 57 -15.15 -3.57 -2.59
N ILE A 58 -15.46 -3.57 -1.29
CA ILE A 58 -14.47 -3.81 -0.23
C ILE A 58 -13.97 -5.26 -0.28
N GLU A 59 -14.83 -6.21 -0.61
CA GLU A 59 -14.47 -7.62 -0.73
C GLU A 59 -13.50 -7.84 -1.89
N GLU A 60 -13.73 -7.18 -3.03
CA GLU A 60 -12.80 -7.17 -4.16
C GLU A 60 -11.46 -6.53 -3.75
N LEU A 61 -11.48 -5.40 -3.03
CA LEU A 61 -10.28 -4.73 -2.53
C LEU A 61 -9.44 -5.67 -1.66
N ILE A 62 -10.07 -6.31 -0.68
CA ILE A 62 -9.42 -7.25 0.24
C ILE A 62 -8.87 -8.44 -0.54
N GLY A 63 -9.65 -8.99 -1.47
CA GLY A 63 -9.25 -10.11 -2.30
C GLY A 63 -8.01 -9.82 -3.15
N GLU A 64 -7.96 -8.66 -3.81
CA GLU A 64 -6.80 -8.27 -4.61
C GLU A 64 -5.54 -8.04 -3.76
N ILE A 65 -5.69 -7.42 -2.58
CA ILE A 65 -4.58 -7.27 -1.62
C ILE A 65 -4.08 -8.64 -1.15
N GLN A 66 -4.97 -9.54 -0.75
CA GLN A 66 -4.59 -10.88 -0.26
C GLN A 66 -3.91 -11.74 -1.34
N LYS A 67 -4.28 -11.57 -2.61
CA LYS A 67 -3.60 -12.21 -3.76
C LYS A 67 -2.23 -11.60 -4.06
N GLY A 68 -1.90 -10.44 -3.49
CA GLY A 68 -0.75 -9.64 -3.89
C GLY A 68 -0.87 -9.02 -5.28
N ASN A 69 -2.09 -8.93 -5.83
CA ASN A 69 -2.36 -8.33 -7.14
C ASN A 69 -2.50 -6.80 -7.03
N CYS A 70 -1.53 -6.17 -6.37
CA CYS A 70 -1.50 -4.73 -6.16
C CYS A 70 -0.08 -4.24 -5.88
N ARG A 71 0.16 -2.94 -6.03
CA ARG A 71 1.41 -2.31 -5.61
C ARG A 71 1.20 -0.91 -5.02
N GLY A 72 1.85 -0.60 -3.92
CA GLY A 72 2.00 0.77 -3.42
C GLY A 72 2.79 1.63 -4.43
N SER A 73 2.43 2.91 -4.51
CA SER A 73 3.06 3.93 -5.37
C SER A 73 2.87 5.33 -4.75
N TYR A 74 3.56 6.30 -5.33
CA TYR A 74 3.32 7.74 -5.16
C TYR A 74 2.53 8.30 -6.34
#